data_AF-A0A7D5BBK7-F1
#
_entry.id   AF-A0A7D5BBK7-F1
#
_cell.length_a   1.000
_cell.length_b   1.000
_cell.length_c   1.000
_cell.angle_alpha   90.00
_cell.angle_beta   90.00
_cell.angle_gamma   90.00
#
_symmetry.space_group_name_H-M   'P 1'
#
loop_
_entity.id
_entity.type
_entity.pdbx_description
1 polymer ?
#
loop_
_entity_poly.entity_id
_entity_poly.type
_entity_poly.pdbx_seq_one_letter_code
_entity_poly.pdbx_strand_id
1 'polypeptide(L)'
;MSADHNKAYSNYTSPLGAAMLMNRLFTEGLIDDEKQSFIKNTLKECKTGVDRIAAPLLDKEGVVIAHKTGSGSVNENGVLAA
;
A
#
# COMPACT_ATOMS: atom_id res chain seq x y z
N MET A 1 -5.80 -17.13 -8.24
CA MET A 1 -5.97 -17.34 -6.79
C MET A 1 -4.62 -17.74 -6.20
N SER A 2 -4.30 -17.35 -4.96
CA SER A 2 -3.05 -17.76 -4.31
C SER A 2 -3.05 -19.29 -4.13
N ALA A 3 -1.94 -19.95 -4.46
CA ALA A 3 -1.83 -21.41 -4.37
C ALA A 3 -1.70 -21.92 -2.93
N ASP A 4 -1.21 -21.07 -2.01
CA ASP A 4 -1.01 -21.40 -0.61
C ASP A 4 -1.26 -20.14 0.25
N HIS A 5 -2.40 -20.13 0.96
CA HIS A 5 -2.81 -19.00 1.77
C HIS A 5 -1.98 -18.86 3.06
N ASN A 6 -1.30 -19.92 3.51
CA ASN A 6 -0.49 -19.88 4.74
C ASN A 6 0.78 -19.05 4.57
N LYS A 7 1.24 -18.84 3.33
CA LYS A 7 2.39 -17.97 3.05
C LYS A 7 2.15 -16.50 3.39
N ALA A 8 0.90 -16.07 3.59
CA ALA A 8 0.60 -14.72 4.09
C ALA A 8 1.35 -14.44 5.40
N TYR A 9 1.40 -15.42 6.31
CA TYR A 9 2.10 -15.29 7.59
C TYR A 9 3.63 -15.17 7.47
N SER A 10 4.20 -15.50 6.32
CA SER A 10 5.64 -15.30 6.04
C SER A 10 5.92 -14.00 5.29
N ASN A 11 4.90 -13.38 4.68
CA ASN A 11 5.02 -12.17 3.87
C ASN A 11 4.45 -10.96 4.61
N TYR A 12 4.94 -10.71 5.83
CA TYR A 12 4.42 -9.68 6.71
C TYR A 12 5.38 -8.49 6.87
N THR A 13 4.82 -7.36 7.27
CA THR A 13 5.55 -6.20 7.79
C THR A 13 4.76 -5.60 8.95
N SER A 14 5.41 -4.79 9.79
CA SER A 14 4.69 -4.03 10.81
C SER A 14 4.14 -2.72 10.24
N PRO A 15 3.05 -2.16 10.80
CA PRO A 15 2.54 -0.85 10.39
C PRO A 15 3.62 0.25 10.42
N LEU A 16 4.47 0.26 11.44
CA LEU A 16 5.58 1.20 11.54
C LEU A 16 6.61 0.99 10.44
N GLY A 17 6.99 -0.26 10.15
CA GLY A 17 7.93 -0.58 9.08
C GLY A 17 7.42 -0.11 7.71
N ALA A 18 6.15 -0.35 7.41
CA ALA A 18 5.50 0.13 6.20
C ALA A 18 5.47 1.67 6.14
N ALA A 19 5.07 2.33 7.23
CA ALA A 19 5.02 3.79 7.30
C ALA A 19 6.41 4.43 7.11
N MET A 20 7.44 3.87 7.74
CA MET A 20 8.82 4.32 7.58
C MET A 20 9.29 4.16 6.13
N LEU A 21 9.05 3.00 5.50
CA LEU A 21 9.42 2.78 4.10
C LEU A 21 8.72 3.80 3.18
N MET A 22 7.42 4.03 3.38
CA MET A 22 6.67 5.01 2.59
C MET A 22 7.18 6.43 2.81
N ASN A 23 7.45 6.83 4.05
CA ASN A 23 8.04 8.16 4.33
C ASN A 23 9.36 8.32 3.58
N ARG A 24 10.27 7.36 3.72
CA ARG A 24 11.59 7.38 3.06
C ARG A 24 11.47 7.41 1.54
N LEU A 25 10.56 6.63 0.95
CA LEU A 25 10.30 6.67 -0.49
C LEU A 25 9.95 8.09 -0.95
N PHE A 26 9.15 8.83 -0.18
CA PHE A 26 8.72 10.18 -0.55
C PHE A 26 9.72 11.28 -0.21
N THR A 27 10.51 11.14 0.85
CA THR A 27 11.39 12.20 1.38
C THR A 27 12.89 12.00 1.11
N GLU A 28 13.32 10.79 0.77
CA GLU A 28 14.74 10.44 0.54
C GLU A 28 14.97 9.99 -0.92
N GLY A 29 16.23 9.92 -1.35
CA GLY A 29 16.65 9.29 -2.60
C GLY A 29 17.11 7.86 -2.35
N LEU A 30 16.18 6.89 -2.32
CA LEU A 30 16.49 5.47 -2.04
C LEU A 30 17.03 4.73 -3.25
N ILE A 31 16.60 5.15 -4.43
CA ILE A 31 16.95 4.57 -5.72
C ILE A 31 17.09 5.70 -6.75
N ASP A 32 17.59 5.35 -7.92
CA ASP A 32 17.66 6.21 -9.10
C ASP A 32 16.38 7.05 -9.32
N ASP A 33 16.55 8.34 -9.59
CA ASP A 33 15.48 9.36 -9.53
C ASP A 33 14.32 9.06 -10.49
N GLU A 34 14.63 8.57 -11.69
CA GLU A 34 13.62 8.19 -12.69
C GLU A 34 12.75 7.04 -12.16
N LYS A 35 13.38 6.00 -11.61
CA LYS A 35 12.67 4.84 -11.03
C LYS A 35 11.87 5.26 -9.80
N GLN A 36 12.42 6.11 -8.95
CA GLN A 36 11.70 6.56 -7.77
C GLN A 36 10.48 7.41 -8.13
N SER A 37 10.63 8.30 -9.12
CA SER A 37 9.53 9.11 -9.66
C SER A 37 8.45 8.24 -10.29
N PHE A 38 8.84 7.20 -11.03
CA PHE A 38 7.92 6.20 -11.58
C PHE A 38 7.07 5.53 -10.49
N ILE A 39 7.69 5.08 -9.40
CA ILE A 39 6.97 4.45 -8.28
C ILE A 39 6.01 5.46 -7.63
N LYS A 40 6.48 6.68 -7.33
CA LYS A 40 5.64 7.73 -6.72
C LYS A 40 4.42 8.05 -7.57
N ASN A 41 4.58 8.18 -8.88
CA ASN A 41 3.47 8.49 -9.78
C ASN A 41 2.50 7.32 -9.91
N THR A 42 3.00 6.09 -10.02
CA THR A 42 2.16 4.88 -10.04
C THR A 42 1.30 4.77 -8.78
N LEU A 43 1.84 5.12 -7.61
CA LEU A 43 1.09 5.14 -6.35
C LEU A 43 -0.01 6.22 -6.33
N LYS A 44 0.24 7.40 -6.91
CA LYS A 44 -0.76 8.48 -7.05
C LYS A 44 -1.89 8.10 -8.01
N GLU A 45 -1.58 7.31 -9.03
CA GLU A 45 -2.53 6.90 -10.06
C GLU A 45 -3.32 5.64 -9.70
N CYS A 46 -3.08 5.05 -8.52
CA CYS A 46 -3.71 3.81 -8.08
C CYS A 46 -5.24 3.91 -8.09
N LYS A 47 -5.90 2.98 -8.79
CA LYS A 47 -7.37 2.95 -8.96
C LYS A 47 -8.10 1.98 -8.03
N THR A 48 -7.38 1.16 -7.27
CA THR A 48 -7.99 0.18 -6.35
C THR A 48 -8.16 0.76 -4.96
N GLY A 49 -9.24 0.44 -4.25
CA GLY A 49 -9.41 0.85 -2.85
C GLY A 49 -9.64 2.35 -2.66
N VAL A 50 -10.27 2.99 -3.64
CA VAL A 50 -10.66 4.42 -3.58
C VAL A 50 -11.65 4.70 -2.44
N ASP A 51 -12.34 3.67 -1.98
CA ASP A 51 -13.24 3.61 -0.82
C ASP A 51 -12.51 3.46 0.52
N ARG A 52 -11.17 3.40 0.54
CA ARG A 52 -10.36 3.22 1.76
C ARG A 52 -9.75 4.54 2.25
N ILE A 53 -8.42 4.62 2.35
CA ILE A 53 -7.72 5.81 2.88
C ILE A 53 -7.93 7.06 2.02
N ALA A 54 -8.23 6.87 0.73
CA ALA A 54 -8.49 7.99 -0.18
C ALA A 54 -9.85 8.64 0.07
N ALA A 55 -10.89 7.85 0.34
CA ALA A 55 -12.28 8.31 0.45
C ALA A 55 -12.50 9.55 1.32
N PRO A 56 -11.99 9.63 2.57
CA PRO A 56 -12.23 10.81 3.42
C PRO A 56 -11.46 12.06 2.99
N LEU A 57 -10.55 11.94 2.01
CA LEU A 57 -9.63 13.00 1.60
C LEU A 57 -9.88 13.52 0.18
N LEU A 58 -10.78 12.90 -0.59
CA LEU A 58 -11.01 13.25 -2.02
C LEU A 58 -11.43 14.72 -2.23
N ASP A 59 -12.22 15.27 -1.30
CA ASP A 59 -12.72 16.65 -1.38
C ASP A 59 -11.85 17.65 -0.58
N LYS A 60 -10.65 17.25 -0.16
CA LYS A 60 -9.73 18.11 0.61
C LYS A 60 -8.80 18.86 -0.33
N GLU A 61 -8.99 20.17 -0.42
CA GLU A 61 -8.15 21.04 -1.22
C GLU A 61 -6.67 20.93 -0.81
N GLY A 62 -5.78 20.88 -1.80
CA GLY A 62 -4.34 20.79 -1.60
C GLY A 62 -3.82 19.41 -1.15
N VAL A 63 -4.69 18.42 -0.92
CA VAL A 63 -4.28 17.07 -0.55
C VAL A 63 -4.00 16.24 -1.80
N VAL A 64 -2.78 15.70 -1.90
CA VAL A 64 -2.40 14.72 -2.92
C VAL A 64 -2.29 13.35 -2.27
N ILE A 65 -2.95 12.35 -2.86
CA ILE A 65 -3.01 10.99 -2.30
C ILE A 65 -2.20 10.05 -3.19
N ALA A 66 -1.34 9.26 -2.57
CA ALA A 66 -0.64 8.15 -3.18
C ALA A 66 -0.80 6.93 -2.29
N HIS A 67 -1.30 5.81 -2.81
CA HIS A 67 -1.58 4.63 -2.00
C HIS A 67 -1.40 3.33 -2.76
N LYS A 68 -1.32 2.23 -2.02
CA LYS A 68 -1.48 0.88 -2.56
C LYS A 68 -2.35 0.04 -1.62
N THR A 69 -3.21 -0.77 -2.21
CA THR A 69 -4.07 -1.71 -1.49
C THR A 69 -3.38 -3.07 -1.28
N GLY A 70 -3.67 -3.70 -0.15
CA GLY A 70 -3.53 -5.14 0.08
C GLY A 70 -4.89 -5.73 0.43
N SER A 71 -5.13 -6.98 0.06
CA SER A 71 -6.34 -7.75 0.41
C SER A 71 -5.93 -9.19 0.67
N GLY A 72 -6.50 -9.81 1.70
CA GLY A 72 -6.22 -11.19 2.09
C GLY A 72 -7.40 -12.12 1.83
N SER A 73 -7.26 -13.37 2.26
CA SER A 73 -8.32 -14.40 2.21
C SER A 73 -8.84 -14.66 3.62
N VAL A 74 -10.13 -14.96 3.76
CA VAL A 74 -10.70 -15.38 5.05
C VAL A 74 -10.60 -16.90 5.12
N ASN A 75 -10.01 -17.44 6.19
CA ASN A 75 -9.90 -18.87 6.38
C ASN A 75 -11.22 -19.49 6.89
N GLU A 76 -11.24 -20.81 7.03
CA GLU A 76 -12.39 -21.58 7.53
C GLU A 76 -12.89 -21.16 8.93
N ASN A 77 -12.02 -20.52 9.73
CA ASN A 77 -12.33 -20.01 11.06
C ASN A 77 -12.81 -18.54 11.04
N GLY A 78 -13.03 -17.96 9.86
CA GLY A 78 -13.45 -16.55 9.73
C GLY A 78 -12.33 -15.54 9.96
N VAL A 79 -11.07 -15.97 10.05
CA VAL A 79 -9.91 -15.10 10.29
C VAL A 79 -9.31 -14.65 8.96
N LEU A 80 -9.03 -13.35 8.85
CA LEU A 80 -8.32 -12.78 7.70
C LEU A 80 -6.84 -13.21 7.73
N ALA A 81 -6.43 -13.97 6.71
CA ALA A 81 -5.02 -14.23 6.38
C ALA A 81 -4.57 -13.20 5.34
N ALA A 82 -3.79 -12.21 5.78
CA ALA A 82 -3.30 -11.09 4.99
C ALA A 82 -1.88 -10.70 5.41
#